data_AF-A0A968DV34-F1
#
_entry.id   AF-A0A968DV34-F1
#
_cell.length_a   1.000
_cell.length_b   1.000
_cell.length_c   1.000
_cell.angle_alpha   90.00
_cell.angle_beta   90.00
_cell.angle_gamma   90.00
#
_symmetry.space_group_name_H-M   'P 1'
#
loop_
_entity.id
_entity.type
_entity.pdbx_description
1 polymer ?
#
loop_
_entity_poly.entity_id
_entity_poly.type
_entity_poly.pdbx_seq_one_letter_code
_entity_poly.pdbx_strand_id
1 'polypeptide(L)'
;MSKFKLSNLMAIITLVIFWNIGIAQTVGVDKNLPRYKKTIGVSGNANSIGSDTMNNLMTLWLEEFRKFYPMVNIQIEGKGSSTAPPALIEGTAQFGPMSRAMKAKEIDAFEKEYGFKPTQIRTSLDALAVFVHK
;
A
#
# COMPACT_ATOMS: atom_id res chain seq x y z
N MET A 1 16.96 55.75 -12.67
CA MET A 1 17.60 54.49 -13.13
C MET A 1 17.79 53.47 -11.99
N SER A 2 16.77 53.11 -11.19
CA SER A 2 16.94 52.04 -10.16
C SER A 2 15.82 50.98 -10.10
N LYS A 3 14.68 51.17 -10.76
CA LYS A 3 13.58 50.18 -10.76
C LYS A 3 13.83 48.99 -11.71
N PHE A 4 14.58 49.20 -12.80
CA PHE A 4 14.83 48.19 -13.83
C PHE A 4 15.84 47.09 -13.40
N LYS A 5 16.75 47.39 -12.46
CA LYS A 5 17.67 46.39 -11.90
C LYS A 5 17.01 45.51 -10.83
N LEU A 6 16.05 46.07 -10.09
CA LEU A 6 15.37 45.38 -8.98
C LEU A 6 14.31 44.39 -9.51
N SER A 7 13.60 44.72 -10.60
CA SER A 7 12.65 43.80 -11.24
C SER A 7 13.32 42.55 -11.81
N ASN A 8 14.50 42.72 -12.42
CA ASN A 8 15.25 41.61 -13.01
C ASN A 8 15.90 40.74 -11.93
N LEU A 9 16.32 41.33 -10.80
CA LEU A 9 16.84 40.59 -9.66
C LEU A 9 15.75 39.76 -8.97
N MET A 10 14.54 40.34 -8.79
CA MET A 10 13.38 39.60 -8.28
C MET A 10 13.00 38.43 -9.21
N ALA A 11 12.98 38.65 -10.53
CA ALA A 11 12.65 37.60 -11.50
C ALA A 11 13.66 36.43 -11.50
N ILE A 12 14.95 36.71 -11.30
CA ILE A 12 15.99 35.67 -11.19
C ILE A 12 15.83 34.89 -9.88
N ILE A 13 15.51 35.56 -8.78
CA ILE A 13 15.29 34.90 -7.48
C ILE A 13 14.05 33.99 -7.54
N THR A 14 12.95 34.41 -8.19
CA THR A 14 11.81 33.51 -8.42
C THR A 14 12.18 32.32 -9.29
N LEU A 15 12.96 32.51 -10.35
CA LEU A 15 13.37 31.41 -11.24
C LEU A 15 14.22 30.34 -10.53
N VAL A 16 15.09 30.75 -9.60
CA VAL A 16 15.94 29.83 -8.81
C VAL A 16 15.13 29.05 -7.76
N ILE A 17 14.09 29.66 -7.19
CA ILE A 17 13.16 28.99 -6.27
C ILE A 17 12.31 27.94 -7.01
N PHE A 18 11.95 28.20 -8.28
CA PHE A 18 11.21 27.23 -9.12
C PHE A 18 12.05 26.04 -9.59
N TRP A 19 13.39 26.12 -9.60
CA TRP A 19 14.24 24.96 -9.94
C TRP A 19 14.32 23.92 -8.80
N ASN A 20 14.03 24.31 -7.56
CA ASN A 20 14.09 23.43 -6.40
C ASN A 20 12.75 22.75 -6.05
N ILE A 21 11.74 22.87 -6.92
CA ILE A 21 10.48 22.15 -6.73
C ILE A 21 10.69 20.68 -7.07
N GLY A 22 11.07 19.92 -6.05
CA GLY A 22 10.82 18.50 -5.94
C GLY A 22 11.55 17.61 -6.93
N ILE A 23 12.84 17.38 -6.71
CA ILE A 23 13.41 16.08 -7.08
C ILE A 23 12.76 15.07 -6.14
N ALA A 24 11.60 14.53 -6.53
CA ALA A 24 11.10 13.30 -5.95
C ALA A 24 12.21 12.27 -6.15
N GLN A 25 12.80 11.78 -5.05
CA GLN A 25 13.77 10.70 -5.14
C GLN A 25 13.10 9.56 -5.88
N THR A 26 13.62 9.24 -7.07
CA THR A 26 13.15 8.09 -7.82
C THR A 26 13.50 6.87 -6.98
N VAL A 27 12.50 6.28 -6.33
CA VAL A 27 12.69 5.01 -5.63
C VAL A 27 13.17 4.00 -6.68
N GLY A 28 14.40 3.54 -6.53
CA GLY A 28 14.97 2.52 -7.39
C GLY A 28 14.23 1.21 -7.16
N VAL A 29 13.35 0.84 -8.08
CA VAL A 29 12.67 -0.46 -8.08
C VAL A 29 13.51 -1.45 -8.89
N ASP A 30 13.51 -2.72 -8.49
CA ASP A 30 14.15 -3.78 -9.28
C ASP A 30 13.60 -3.78 -10.72
N LYS A 31 14.51 -3.65 -11.69
CA LYS A 31 14.21 -3.54 -13.12
C LYS A 31 13.57 -4.81 -13.68
N ASN A 32 13.73 -5.94 -12.99
CA ASN A 32 13.16 -7.23 -13.40
C ASN A 32 11.70 -7.39 -12.96
N LEU A 33 11.16 -6.50 -12.12
CA LEU A 33 9.75 -6.58 -11.75
C LEU A 33 8.87 -6.31 -12.97
N PRO A 34 7.90 -7.19 -13.27
CA PRO A 34 7.02 -7.00 -14.40
C PRO A 34 6.14 -5.77 -14.18
N ARG A 35 5.93 -5.00 -15.24
CA ARG A 35 4.92 -3.94 -15.23
C ARG A 35 3.54 -4.58 -15.21
N TYR A 36 2.65 -4.04 -14.37
CA TYR A 36 1.27 -4.48 -14.33
C TYR A 36 0.59 -4.26 -15.69
N LYS A 37 -0.08 -5.30 -16.20
CA LYS A 37 -0.89 -5.24 -17.41
C LYS A 37 -2.35 -5.39 -17.03
N LYS A 38 -3.15 -4.37 -17.30
CA LYS A 38 -4.59 -4.40 -17.07
C LYS A 38 -5.24 -5.50 -17.92
N THR A 39 -6.22 -6.18 -17.34
CA THR A 39 -7.10 -7.12 -18.05
C THR A 39 -8.55 -6.60 -18.11
N ILE A 40 -9.45 -7.34 -18.77
CA ILE A 40 -10.87 -7.01 -18.85
C ILE A 40 -11.69 -7.84 -17.85
N GLY A 41 -12.85 -7.34 -17.44
CA GLY A 41 -13.82 -8.10 -16.63
C GLY A 41 -13.53 -8.15 -15.12
N VAL A 42 -12.65 -7.31 -14.59
CA VAL A 42 -12.39 -7.24 -13.14
C VAL A 42 -13.36 -6.25 -12.49
N SER A 43 -14.18 -6.76 -11.57
CA SER A 43 -15.17 -6.02 -10.78
C SER A 43 -15.47 -6.78 -9.47
N GLY A 44 -16.16 -6.15 -8.52
CA GLY A 44 -16.59 -6.79 -7.28
C GLY A 44 -16.05 -6.09 -6.04
N ASN A 45 -15.79 -6.84 -4.97
CA ASN A 45 -15.27 -6.29 -3.72
C ASN A 45 -13.82 -6.74 -3.48
N ALA A 46 -13.02 -5.82 -2.95
CA ALA A 46 -11.64 -6.04 -2.51
C ALA A 46 -11.53 -5.59 -1.05
N ASN A 47 -11.99 -6.45 -0.15
CA ASN A 47 -11.99 -6.19 1.28
C ASN A 47 -10.68 -6.67 1.90
N SER A 48 -10.01 -5.77 2.62
CA SER A 48 -8.75 -6.03 3.31
C SER A 48 -8.92 -5.83 4.81
N ILE A 49 -8.80 -6.90 5.60
CA ILE A 49 -8.91 -6.84 7.07
C ILE A 49 -7.67 -7.49 7.69
N GLY A 50 -6.93 -6.76 8.52
CA GLY A 50 -5.75 -7.33 9.18
C GLY A 50 -4.79 -6.30 9.78
N SER A 51 -3.50 -6.46 9.47
CA SER A 51 -2.37 -5.71 10.01
C SER A 51 -2.54 -4.19 9.91
N ASP A 52 -2.41 -3.53 11.06
CA ASP A 52 -2.26 -2.08 11.19
C ASP A 52 -0.94 -1.60 10.57
N THR A 53 0.15 -2.36 10.73
CA THR A 53 1.47 -2.08 10.11
C THR A 53 1.38 -1.96 8.60
N MET A 54 0.50 -2.74 7.96
CA MET A 54 0.32 -2.77 6.51
C MET A 54 -0.84 -1.91 6.02
N ASN A 55 -1.54 -1.18 6.90
CA ASN A 55 -2.77 -0.49 6.55
C ASN A 55 -2.56 0.54 5.44
N ASN A 56 -1.53 1.38 5.56
CA ASN A 56 -1.19 2.38 4.54
C ASN A 56 -0.78 1.74 3.21
N LEU A 57 -0.06 0.60 3.25
CA LEU A 57 0.35 -0.13 2.06
C LEU A 57 -0.86 -0.65 1.28
N MET A 58 -1.81 -1.28 2.00
CA MET A 58 -3.03 -1.81 1.41
C MET A 58 -3.93 -0.69 0.87
N THR A 59 -4.01 0.45 1.56
CA THR A 59 -4.71 1.64 1.06
C THR A 59 -4.14 2.09 -0.28
N LEU A 60 -2.83 2.33 -0.36
CA LEU A 60 -2.20 2.80 -1.59
C LEU A 60 -2.36 1.78 -2.74
N TRP A 61 -2.20 0.49 -2.47
CA TRP A 61 -2.38 -0.55 -3.47
C TRP A 61 -3.80 -0.64 -3.98
N LEU A 62 -4.81 -0.67 -3.09
CA LEU A 62 -6.21 -0.81 -3.51
C LEU A 62 -6.75 0.47 -4.16
N GLU A 63 -6.28 1.65 -3.75
CA GLU A 63 -6.60 2.91 -4.43
C GLU A 63 -6.03 2.94 -5.85
N GLU A 64 -4.76 2.56 -6.04
CA GLU A 64 -4.15 2.47 -7.37
C GLU A 64 -4.81 1.37 -8.21
N PHE A 65 -5.11 0.21 -7.61
CA PHE A 65 -5.84 -0.87 -8.27
C PHE A 65 -7.21 -0.43 -8.76
N ARG A 66 -7.94 0.38 -7.98
CA ARG A 66 -9.24 0.94 -8.38
C ARG A 66 -9.12 1.91 -9.57
N LYS A 67 -7.98 2.58 -9.76
CA LYS A 67 -7.74 3.38 -10.97
C LYS A 67 -7.66 2.50 -12.22
N PHE A 68 -7.06 1.31 -12.11
CA PHE A 68 -7.11 0.31 -13.19
C PHE A 68 -8.53 -0.26 -13.36
N TYR A 69 -9.23 -0.52 -12.26
CA TYR A 69 -10.54 -1.18 -12.24
C TYR A 69 -11.58 -0.41 -11.41
N PRO A 70 -12.27 0.57 -12.02
CA PRO A 70 -13.23 1.44 -11.30
C PRO A 70 -14.44 0.70 -10.71
N MET A 71 -14.74 -0.51 -11.21
CA MET A 71 -15.87 -1.35 -10.77
C MET A 71 -15.53 -2.21 -9.53
N VAL A 72 -14.35 -2.00 -8.93
CA VAL A 72 -13.93 -2.67 -7.69
C VAL A 72 -14.24 -1.76 -6.50
N ASN A 73 -15.08 -2.24 -5.59
CA ASN A 73 -15.34 -1.61 -4.30
C ASN A 73 -14.24 -2.01 -3.32
N ILE A 74 -13.68 -1.02 -2.64
CA ILE A 74 -12.57 -1.23 -1.70
C ILE A 74 -13.03 -0.95 -0.27
N GLN A 75 -12.69 -1.85 0.66
CA GLN A 75 -12.83 -1.65 2.10
C GLN A 75 -11.55 -2.09 2.79
N ILE A 76 -11.04 -1.27 3.70
CA ILE A 76 -9.77 -1.52 4.39
C ILE A 76 -9.95 -1.32 5.89
N GLU A 77 -9.55 -2.33 6.67
CA GLU A 77 -9.57 -2.29 8.12
C GLU A 77 -8.25 -2.82 8.70
N GLY A 78 -7.45 -1.92 9.27
CA GLY A 78 -6.19 -2.24 9.94
C GLY A 78 -6.32 -2.29 11.46
N LYS A 79 -6.86 -3.38 12.02
CA LYS A 79 -7.03 -3.59 13.48
C LYS A 79 -6.03 -4.57 14.10
N GLY A 80 -5.03 -4.98 13.32
CA GLY A 80 -3.95 -5.87 13.74
C GLY A 80 -4.02 -7.24 13.06
N SER A 81 -2.86 -7.89 12.87
CA SER A 81 -2.74 -9.13 12.09
C SER A 81 -3.63 -10.28 12.56
N SER A 82 -4.02 -10.31 13.84
CA SER A 82 -4.87 -11.37 14.40
C SER A 82 -6.35 -11.27 13.97
N THR A 83 -6.78 -10.18 13.33
CA THR A 83 -8.14 -10.05 12.77
C THR A 83 -8.26 -10.66 11.37
N ALA A 84 -7.14 -10.87 10.67
CA ALA A 84 -7.14 -11.44 9.33
C ALA A 84 -7.66 -12.89 9.26
N PRO A 85 -7.21 -13.84 10.11
CA PRO A 85 -7.69 -15.22 10.04
C PRO A 85 -9.22 -15.36 10.15
N PRO A 86 -9.91 -14.81 11.18
CA PRO A 86 -11.37 -14.94 11.25
C PRO A 86 -12.07 -14.25 10.06
N ALA A 87 -11.59 -13.09 9.60
CA ALA A 87 -12.19 -12.41 8.46
C ALA A 87 -12.07 -13.21 7.14
N LEU A 88 -10.97 -13.94 6.97
CA LEU A 88 -10.78 -14.85 5.84
C LEU A 88 -11.65 -16.11 5.97
N ILE A 89 -11.79 -16.67 7.18
CA ILE A 89 -12.63 -17.85 7.47
C ILE A 89 -14.11 -17.53 7.25
N GLU A 90 -14.55 -16.36 7.67
CA GLU A 90 -15.95 -15.91 7.53
C GLU A 90 -16.28 -15.37 6.13
N GLY A 91 -15.28 -15.26 5.25
CA GLY A 91 -15.44 -14.71 3.90
C GLY A 91 -15.76 -13.21 3.85
N THR A 92 -15.56 -12.48 4.95
CA THR A 92 -15.80 -11.03 5.03
C THR A 92 -14.66 -10.21 4.42
N ALA A 93 -13.46 -10.81 4.30
CA ALA A 93 -12.31 -10.25 3.61
C ALA A 93 -11.83 -11.13 2.45
N GLN A 94 -11.34 -10.51 1.37
CA GLN A 94 -10.59 -11.19 0.30
C GLN A 94 -9.09 -11.19 0.59
N PHE A 95 -8.60 -10.19 1.33
CA PHE A 95 -7.19 -10.04 1.69
C PHE A 95 -7.03 -9.94 3.20
N GLY A 96 -6.17 -10.79 3.76
CA GLY A 96 -5.77 -10.77 5.16
C GLY A 96 -4.32 -10.34 5.32
N PRO A 97 -3.97 -9.04 5.20
CA PRO A 97 -2.60 -8.59 5.41
C PRO A 97 -2.13 -8.91 6.83
N MET A 98 -0.95 -9.52 6.96
CA MET A 98 -0.39 -9.90 8.25
C MET A 98 1.11 -9.58 8.31
N SER A 99 1.53 -8.83 9.34
CA SER A 99 2.94 -8.55 9.66
C SER A 99 3.65 -9.69 10.39
N ARG A 100 3.01 -10.86 10.45
CA ARG A 100 3.54 -12.13 10.98
C ARG A 100 2.95 -13.29 10.21
N ALA A 101 3.56 -14.47 10.31
CA ALA A 101 2.93 -15.69 9.83
C ALA A 101 1.64 -15.99 10.62
N MET A 102 0.69 -16.67 9.97
CA MET A 102 -0.42 -17.30 10.68
C MET A 102 0.12 -18.37 11.65
N LYS A 103 -0.49 -18.46 12.83
CA LYS A 103 -0.24 -19.53 13.79
C LYS A 103 -0.82 -20.84 13.25
N ALA A 104 -0.27 -21.98 13.67
CA ALA A 104 -0.79 -23.30 13.27
C ALA A 104 -2.32 -23.41 13.48
N LYS A 105 -2.81 -23.00 14.66
CA LYS A 105 -4.25 -22.99 14.96
C LYS A 105 -5.10 -22.10 14.02
N GLU A 106 -4.54 -21.00 13.52
CA GLU A 106 -5.23 -20.10 12.58
C GLU A 106 -5.32 -20.76 11.19
N ILE A 107 -4.25 -21.45 10.76
CA ILE A 107 -4.21 -22.23 9.52
C ILE A 107 -5.17 -23.41 9.59
N ASP A 108 -5.12 -24.19 10.67
CA ASP A 108 -5.97 -25.38 10.87
C ASP A 108 -7.46 -25.00 10.88
N ALA A 109 -7.81 -23.85 11.47
CA ALA A 109 -9.18 -23.34 11.47
C ALA A 109 -9.67 -22.97 10.06
N PHE A 110 -8.81 -22.35 9.24
CA PHE A 110 -9.14 -22.05 7.84
C PHE A 110 -9.25 -23.32 6.99
N GLU A 111 -8.31 -24.26 7.15
CA GLU A 111 -8.32 -25.52 6.42
C GLU A 111 -9.52 -26.39 6.78
N LYS A 112 -9.99 -26.33 8.04
CA LYS A 112 -11.23 -26.99 8.45
C LYS A 112 -12.46 -26.46 7.72
N GLU A 113 -12.52 -25.16 7.44
CA GLU A 113 -13.67 -24.54 6.76
C GLU A 113 -13.63 -24.77 5.24
N TYR A 114 -12.46 -24.61 4.62
CA TYR A 114 -12.34 -24.61 3.15
C TYR A 114 -11.74 -25.89 2.56
N GLY A 115 -11.20 -26.79 3.38
CA GLY A 115 -10.55 -28.02 2.93
C GLY A 115 -9.15 -27.84 2.34
N PHE A 116 -8.57 -26.64 2.44
CA PHE A 116 -7.20 -26.34 2.01
C PHE A 116 -6.60 -25.20 2.83
N LYS A 117 -5.27 -25.07 2.83
CA LYS A 117 -4.54 -24.03 3.56
C LYS A 117 -4.68 -22.65 2.92
N PRO A 118 -4.71 -21.56 3.71
CA PRO A 118 -4.69 -20.22 3.16
C PRO A 118 -3.38 -19.98 2.38
N THR A 119 -3.47 -19.23 1.29
CA THR A 119 -2.30 -18.93 0.45
C THR A 119 -1.53 -17.75 1.03
N GLN A 120 -0.28 -17.98 1.45
CA GLN A 120 0.59 -16.92 1.95
C GLN A 120 1.34 -16.26 0.80
N ILE A 121 1.18 -14.94 0.65
CA ILE A 121 1.91 -14.12 -0.32
C ILE A 121 2.82 -13.16 0.45
N ARG A 122 4.13 -13.23 0.20
CA ARG A 122 5.11 -12.28 0.77
C ARG A 122 5.18 -11.06 -0.13
N THR A 123 4.85 -9.90 0.42
CA THR A 123 4.66 -8.69 -0.40
C THR A 123 5.62 -7.55 -0.04
N SER A 124 6.11 -7.51 1.20
CA SER A 124 7.02 -6.47 1.69
C SER A 124 8.00 -7.03 2.71
N LEU A 125 9.07 -6.29 2.94
CA LEU A 125 10.00 -6.49 4.06
C LEU A 125 9.75 -5.39 5.09
N ASP A 126 9.90 -5.73 6.36
CA ASP A 126 9.79 -4.78 7.46
C ASP A 126 11.12 -4.74 8.23
N ALA A 127 11.57 -3.53 8.52
CA ALA A 127 12.73 -3.26 9.37
C ALA A 127 12.20 -2.71 10.70
N LEU A 128 11.71 -3.62 11.55
CA LEU A 128 11.07 -3.28 12.82
C LEU A 128 12.00 -2.40 13.66
N ALA A 129 11.60 -1.15 13.86
CA ALA A 129 12.40 -0.12 14.50
C ALA A 129 12.08 0.00 15.99
N VAL A 130 13.10 0.30 16.79
CA VAL A 130 12.97 0.68 18.19
C VAL A 130 13.05 2.20 18.29
N PHE A 131 11.94 2.83 18.67
CA PHE A 131 11.87 4.28 18.85
C PHE A 131 12.09 4.65 20.32
N VAL A 132 12.88 5.69 20.57
CA VAL A 132 13.12 6.26 21.90
C VAL A 132 12.67 7.73 21.93
N HIS A 133 12.35 8.24 23.12
CA HIS A 133 12.00 9.65 23.29
C HIS A 133 13.22 10.55 23.02
N LYS A 134 12.98 11.75 22.48
CA LYS A 134 14.01 12.74 22.18
C LYS A 134 14.50 13.48 23.43
#